data_AF-A0AAD5RDM3-F1
#
_entry.id   AF-A0AAD5RDM3-F1
#
_cell.length_a   1.000
_cell.length_b   1.000
_cell.length_c   1.000
_cell.angle_alpha   90.00
_cell.angle_beta   90.00
_cell.angle_gamma   90.00
#
_symmetry.space_group_name_H-M   'P 1'
#
loop_
_entity.id
_entity.type
_entity.pdbx_description
1 polymer ?
#
loop_
_entity_poly.entity_id
_entity_poly.type
_entity_poly.pdbx_seq_one_letter_code
_entity_poly.pdbx_strand_id
1 'polypeptide(L)'
;MRGCEQVSMTGNRCQLKVHPAIGDVSVDPSSWEMHSNDITYLSTCSCGRRQAVRKDPFTLKEANYDFYFENSIFSCCANLEKHVFAVLEDDDTNAEKELWSPNENWGEGEGGGSNPLFSVTSAMSREHRNSDEDVPAEIDDEEATGSDTGEDTVSNTEQEMLESSSHSSQDEDVRYRDMRSYLDDESVSFVKNPQTKLDEAAIAFAARLKKLRDKQVPFLEGVPHSLSPALPPLFPSWTLTCIGPNNYYTHSYGLRDQPNLKLGGEYLYPVTVQLEVDPVMWDRDMQYVQAVEGLSSRALPRKTRRLPSEIEKVKLFIGMEYECPRGHRFFVAENGEPLRIPKNSNARTAMSRESDDEFLHCDFPLRRQCTCRKLPVQAAQLMRIHVVTPKAPITVTIQPAVELPGQDGYFGTGEAPLQLSWARYYILQLPFVYSGPSGVWIPPVGVERVGTFKKDAIQRPWKNDFSMDLDV
;
A
#
# COMPACT_ATOMS: atom_id res chain seq x y z
N MET A 1 -1.83 -4.35 44.50
CA MET A 1 -0.79 -4.08 43.48
C MET A 1 -1.35 -3.04 42.52
N ARG A 2 -0.57 -2.01 42.19
CA ARG A 2 -0.98 -0.93 41.27
C ARG A 2 -0.96 -1.46 39.83
N GLY A 3 -1.92 -1.02 39.01
CA GLY A 3 -1.93 -1.30 37.56
C GLY A 3 -0.94 -0.41 36.81
N CYS A 4 -0.51 -0.82 35.63
CA CYS A 4 0.24 0.04 34.72
C CYS A 4 -0.64 1.22 34.27
N GLU A 5 -0.07 2.42 34.18
CA GLU A 5 -0.81 3.64 33.84
C GLU A 5 -0.66 4.05 32.37
N GLN A 6 0.16 3.33 31.60
CA GLN A 6 0.40 3.62 30.19
C GLN A 6 -0.89 3.48 29.36
N VAL A 7 -1.05 4.39 28.40
CA VAL A 7 -2.16 4.41 27.45
C VAL A 7 -1.61 4.12 26.05
N SER A 8 -2.33 3.32 25.28
CA SER A 8 -2.01 3.01 23.89
C SER A 8 -2.21 4.22 22.98
N MET A 9 -1.67 4.14 21.77
CA MET A 9 -1.80 5.19 20.77
C MET A 9 -3.25 5.37 20.26
N THR A 10 -4.16 4.47 20.64
CA THR A 10 -5.60 4.57 20.35
C THR A 10 -6.45 4.93 21.58
N GLY A 11 -5.82 5.22 22.72
CA GLY A 11 -6.49 5.73 23.93
C GLY A 11 -6.88 4.69 24.98
N ASN A 12 -6.37 3.46 24.89
CA ASN A 12 -6.74 2.37 25.81
C ASN A 12 -5.63 2.05 26.80
N ARG A 13 -5.99 1.75 28.06
CA ARG A 13 -4.99 1.52 29.11
C ARG A 13 -4.32 0.15 28.98
N CYS A 14 -3.06 0.07 29.39
CA CYS A 14 -2.38 -1.21 29.60
C CYS A 14 -3.11 -2.01 30.69
N GLN A 15 -3.29 -3.32 30.47
CA GLN A 15 -3.97 -4.21 31.42
C GLN A 15 -3.02 -4.92 32.38
N LEU A 16 -1.71 -4.85 32.12
CA LEU A 16 -0.69 -5.43 32.97
C LEU A 16 -0.60 -4.67 34.30
N LYS A 17 -0.10 -5.36 35.34
CA LYS A 17 0.34 -4.69 36.57
C LYS A 17 1.55 -3.80 36.25
N VAL A 18 1.96 -2.93 37.17
CA VAL A 18 3.24 -2.22 36.99
C VAL A 18 4.33 -3.23 36.66
N HIS A 19 4.95 -3.06 35.49
CA HIS A 19 5.93 -3.95 34.90
C HIS A 19 7.07 -3.10 34.33
N PRO A 20 8.30 -3.63 34.28
CA PRO A 20 9.39 -3.00 33.54
C PRO A 20 9.02 -2.92 32.06
N ALA A 21 8.99 -1.72 31.51
CA ALA A 21 8.65 -1.47 30.11
C ALA A 21 9.91 -1.15 29.29
N ILE A 22 9.80 -1.21 27.96
CA ILE A 22 10.91 -0.85 27.08
C ILE A 22 11.41 0.57 27.38
N GLY A 23 12.72 0.69 27.59
CA GLY A 23 13.38 1.94 27.98
C GLY A 23 13.43 2.21 29.48
N ASP A 24 12.93 1.30 30.33
CA ASP A 24 13.09 1.40 31.77
C ASP A 24 14.57 1.18 32.17
N VAL A 25 15.22 2.25 32.61
CA VAL A 25 16.64 2.27 33.00
C VAL A 25 16.91 1.57 34.34
N SER A 26 15.88 1.25 35.11
CA SER A 26 16.03 0.65 36.45
C SER A 26 16.27 -0.86 36.43
N VAL A 27 16.03 -1.49 35.28
CA VAL A 27 16.18 -2.94 35.10
C VAL A 27 16.95 -3.27 33.83
N ASP A 28 17.41 -4.52 33.72
CA ASP A 28 18.10 -5.00 32.54
C ASP A 28 17.15 -5.10 31.33
N PRO A 29 17.56 -4.75 30.10
CA PRO A 29 16.72 -4.84 28.91
C PRO A 29 16.10 -6.22 28.65
N SER A 30 16.74 -7.31 29.10
CA SER A 30 16.19 -8.66 29.00
C SER A 30 14.92 -8.89 29.84
N SER A 31 14.66 -8.00 30.79
CA SER A 31 13.46 -8.04 31.66
C SER A 31 12.34 -7.12 31.19
N TRP A 32 12.53 -6.36 30.11
CA TRP A 32 11.51 -5.46 29.59
C TRP A 32 10.34 -6.24 28.99
N GLU A 33 9.12 -5.76 29.27
CA GLU A 33 7.89 -6.29 28.70
C GLU A 33 7.18 -5.21 27.87
N MET A 34 6.64 -5.62 26.73
CA MET A 34 5.78 -4.77 25.92
C MET A 34 4.47 -4.46 26.66
N HIS A 35 4.02 -3.21 26.57
CA HIS A 35 2.67 -2.87 27.02
C HIS A 35 1.63 -3.63 26.18
N SER A 36 0.54 -4.04 26.83
CA SER A 36 -0.50 -4.83 26.18
C SER A 36 -1.88 -4.53 26.77
N ASN A 37 -2.89 -4.67 25.93
CA ASN A 37 -4.28 -4.76 26.32
C ASN A 37 -4.98 -5.84 25.46
N ASP A 38 -6.26 -6.12 25.71
CA ASP A 38 -7.05 -7.12 24.98
C ASP A 38 -7.66 -6.60 23.66
N ILE A 39 -7.36 -5.37 23.26
CA ILE A 39 -7.92 -4.76 22.05
C ILE A 39 -7.11 -5.20 20.84
N THR A 40 -7.85 -5.70 19.85
CA THR A 40 -7.28 -6.16 18.58
C THR A 40 -8.12 -5.66 17.42
N TYR A 41 -7.46 -5.48 16.30
CA TYR A 41 -8.02 -5.06 15.01
C TYR A 41 -7.68 -6.12 13.97
N LEU A 42 -8.52 -6.28 12.96
CA LEU A 42 -8.14 -7.03 11.75
C LEU A 42 -7.70 -6.03 10.70
N SER A 43 -6.40 -6.04 10.37
CA SER A 43 -5.81 -5.09 9.43
C SER A 43 -5.14 -5.77 8.25
N THR A 44 -5.13 -5.07 7.11
CA THR A 44 -4.58 -5.59 5.86
C THR A 44 -3.16 -5.09 5.63
N CYS A 45 -2.33 -5.84 4.90
CA CYS A 45 -0.99 -5.44 4.51
C CYS A 45 -0.98 -4.26 3.51
N SER A 46 0.19 -3.69 3.22
CA SER A 46 0.34 -2.54 2.31
C SER A 46 -0.13 -2.82 0.88
N CYS A 47 0.01 -4.06 0.38
CA CYS A 47 -0.49 -4.45 -0.96
C CYS A 47 -1.97 -4.89 -0.98
N GLY A 48 -2.62 -4.94 0.18
CA GLY A 48 -4.02 -5.29 0.33
C GLY A 48 -4.37 -6.78 0.20
N ARG A 49 -3.39 -7.67 -0.04
CA ARG A 49 -3.64 -9.11 -0.33
C ARG A 49 -3.80 -10.01 0.89
N ARG A 50 -3.24 -9.64 2.04
CA ARG A 50 -3.28 -10.45 3.27
C ARG A 50 -3.73 -9.63 4.47
N GLN A 51 -4.39 -10.30 5.40
CA GLN A 51 -4.85 -9.70 6.65
C GLN A 51 -4.22 -10.42 7.84
N ALA A 52 -3.93 -9.64 8.89
CA ALA A 52 -3.43 -10.16 10.14
C ALA A 52 -4.13 -9.46 11.31
N VAL A 53 -4.18 -10.15 12.44
CA VAL A 53 -4.62 -9.54 13.70
C VAL A 53 -3.54 -8.55 14.16
N ARG A 54 -3.94 -7.30 14.29
CA ARG A 54 -3.17 -6.19 14.83
C ARG A 54 -3.52 -6.01 16.30
N LYS A 55 -2.52 -6.01 17.17
CA LYS A 55 -2.69 -5.59 18.58
C LYS A 55 -2.80 -4.08 18.66
N ASP A 56 -3.44 -3.57 19.70
CA ASP A 56 -3.47 -2.15 19.97
C ASP A 56 -2.06 -1.59 20.22
N PRO A 57 -1.55 -0.68 19.36
CA PRO A 57 -0.16 -0.26 19.44
C PRO A 57 0.08 0.73 20.57
N PHE A 58 1.18 0.55 21.31
CA PHE A 58 1.62 1.47 22.36
C PHE A 58 2.70 2.45 21.92
N THR A 59 3.30 2.21 20.75
CA THR A 59 4.26 3.13 20.12
C THR A 59 3.87 3.45 18.69
N LEU A 60 4.38 4.56 18.17
CA LEU A 60 4.14 4.96 16.77
C LEU A 60 4.78 3.97 15.78
N LYS A 61 5.92 3.37 16.14
CA LYS A 61 6.61 2.36 15.34
C LYS A 61 5.77 1.10 15.20
N GLU A 62 5.20 0.60 16.29
CA GLU A 62 4.24 -0.52 16.27
C GLU A 62 3.03 -0.22 15.36
N ALA A 63 2.49 1.00 15.46
CA ALA A 63 1.30 1.41 14.75
C ALA A 63 1.50 1.52 13.23
N ASN A 64 2.61 2.14 12.80
CA ASN A 64 2.78 2.57 11.41
C ASN A 64 3.88 1.83 10.65
N TYR A 65 4.79 1.12 11.33
CA TYR A 65 5.93 0.46 10.69
C TYR A 65 5.93 -1.05 10.95
N ASP A 66 6.04 -1.50 12.19
CA ASP A 66 6.31 -2.92 12.53
C ASP A 66 5.24 -3.85 12.00
N PHE A 67 3.97 -3.44 12.15
CA PHE A 67 2.86 -4.23 11.63
C PHE A 67 2.98 -4.49 10.12
N TYR A 68 3.46 -3.53 9.34
CA TYR A 68 3.50 -3.62 7.88
C TYR A 68 4.81 -4.21 7.35
N PHE A 69 5.94 -3.89 7.99
CA PHE A 69 7.28 -4.24 7.50
C PHE A 69 7.89 -5.46 8.20
N GLU A 70 7.70 -5.60 9.51
CA GLU A 70 8.33 -6.67 10.30
C GLU A 70 7.46 -7.93 10.40
N ASN A 71 6.18 -7.83 10.01
CA ASN A 71 5.25 -8.95 10.05
C ASN A 71 5.46 -9.94 8.90
N SER A 72 6.05 -11.10 9.21
CA SER A 72 6.34 -12.18 8.25
C SER A 72 5.11 -12.77 7.57
N ILE A 73 3.90 -12.60 8.15
CA ILE A 73 2.63 -12.99 7.53
C ILE A 73 2.44 -12.26 6.19
N PHE A 74 3.07 -11.10 6.01
CA PHE A 74 2.96 -10.28 4.80
C PHE A 74 4.04 -10.59 3.76
N SER A 75 4.41 -11.87 3.56
CA SER A 75 5.36 -12.25 2.50
C SER A 75 4.92 -11.82 1.09
N CYS A 76 3.62 -11.63 0.85
CA CYS A 76 3.08 -10.99 -0.37
C CYS A 76 3.59 -9.56 -0.64
N CYS A 77 4.11 -8.86 0.38
CA CYS A 77 4.69 -7.53 0.27
C CYS A 77 6.21 -7.55 0.14
N ALA A 78 6.88 -8.69 0.40
CA ALA A 78 8.33 -8.76 0.51
C ALA A 78 9.02 -8.31 -0.78
N ASN A 79 8.61 -8.83 -1.93
CA ASN A 79 9.27 -8.59 -3.23
C ASN A 79 8.63 -7.46 -4.04
N LEU A 80 7.75 -6.66 -3.44
CA LEU A 80 7.16 -5.52 -4.12
C LEU A 80 8.11 -4.32 -4.05
N GLU A 81 8.23 -3.66 -5.19
CA GLU A 81 8.94 -2.40 -5.35
C GLU A 81 8.28 -1.29 -4.51
N LYS A 82 9.07 -0.56 -3.74
CA LYS A 82 8.60 0.49 -2.82
C LYS A 82 9.41 1.77 -2.98
N HIS A 83 8.73 2.88 -2.73
CA HIS A 83 9.39 4.17 -2.53
C HIS A 83 10.19 4.16 -1.23
N VAL A 84 11.42 4.67 -1.29
CA VAL A 84 12.28 4.81 -0.12
C VAL A 84 12.13 6.24 0.40
N PHE A 85 11.37 6.38 1.48
CA PHE A 85 11.24 7.64 2.19
C PHE A 85 12.52 7.98 2.94
N ALA A 86 12.84 9.26 2.99
CA ALA A 86 13.91 9.82 3.79
C ALA A 86 13.66 9.52 5.27
N VAL A 87 14.60 8.82 5.88
CA VAL A 87 14.63 8.52 7.32
C VAL A 87 15.99 8.87 7.87
N LEU A 88 16.06 9.11 9.18
CA LEU A 88 17.35 9.28 9.83
C LEU A 88 18.12 7.97 9.71
N GLU A 89 19.29 8.01 9.09
CA GLU A 89 20.18 6.86 8.97
C GLU A 89 20.93 6.59 10.28
N ASP A 90 21.44 5.37 10.42
CA ASP A 90 22.28 5.01 11.56
C ASP A 90 23.72 5.46 11.31
N ASP A 91 24.17 6.48 12.04
CA ASP A 91 25.58 6.85 12.16
C ASP A 91 26.33 5.74 12.92
N ASP A 92 26.64 4.67 12.21
CA ASP A 92 27.61 3.63 12.60
C ASP A 92 29.04 4.01 12.17
N THR A 93 29.23 5.13 11.49
CA THR A 93 30.58 5.65 11.27
C THR A 93 30.95 6.61 12.39
N ASN A 94 32.03 6.27 13.08
CA ASN A 94 32.75 7.12 14.03
C ASN A 94 33.45 8.26 13.26
N ALA A 95 32.70 9.01 12.47
CA ALA A 95 33.18 10.14 11.69
C ALA A 95 32.67 11.41 12.36
N GLU A 96 33.55 12.02 13.13
CA GLU A 96 33.51 13.45 13.40
C GLU A 96 33.49 14.17 12.04
N LYS A 97 32.29 14.41 11.50
CA LYS A 97 32.08 15.29 10.35
C LYS A 97 30.92 16.21 10.65
N GLU A 98 31.33 17.39 11.08
CA GLU A 98 30.73 18.70 10.80
C GLU A 98 29.20 18.77 10.82
N LEU A 99 28.72 19.42 11.88
CA LEU A 99 27.51 20.23 11.97
C LEU A 99 26.75 20.35 10.63
N TRP A 100 25.56 19.73 10.58
CA TRP A 100 24.67 19.76 9.43
C TRP A 100 24.54 21.19 8.90
N SER A 101 24.92 21.41 7.64
CA SER A 101 24.49 22.60 6.92
C SER A 101 22.97 22.48 6.71
N PRO A 102 22.19 23.52 7.00
CA PRO A 102 20.75 23.51 6.73
C PRO A 102 20.53 23.18 5.26
N ASN A 103 19.69 22.20 4.98
CA ASN A 103 19.26 21.92 3.61
C ASN A 103 18.37 23.09 3.16
N GLU A 104 18.93 24.03 2.41
CA GLU A 104 18.26 25.25 1.93
C GLU A 104 17.18 24.94 0.87
N ASN A 105 17.00 23.69 0.46
CA ASN A 105 16.09 23.32 -0.63
C ASN A 105 14.61 23.09 -0.22
N TRP A 106 14.19 23.57 0.97
CA TRP A 106 12.79 23.50 1.41
C TRP A 106 11.99 24.78 1.14
N GLY A 107 12.61 25.79 0.54
CA GLY A 107 12.00 27.10 0.28
C GLY A 107 11.59 27.37 -1.17
N GLU A 108 12.15 26.66 -2.15
CA GLU A 108 11.89 26.95 -3.56
C GLU A 108 11.42 25.70 -4.30
N GLY A 109 10.26 25.83 -4.94
CA GLY A 109 9.62 24.78 -5.73
C GLY A 109 10.33 24.49 -7.04
N GLU A 110 11.61 24.12 -6.97
CA GLU A 110 12.35 23.53 -8.09
C GLU A 110 12.48 22.01 -7.85
N GLY A 111 12.10 21.24 -8.86
CA GLY A 111 11.84 19.81 -8.78
C GLY A 111 13.05 18.99 -8.35
N GLY A 112 13.16 18.71 -7.06
CA GLY A 112 13.94 17.59 -6.53
C GLY A 112 13.24 16.29 -6.90
N GLY A 113 13.84 15.51 -7.81
CA GLY A 113 13.32 14.22 -8.24
C GLY A 113 12.99 13.32 -7.04
N SER A 114 11.83 12.67 -7.10
CA SER A 114 11.47 11.62 -6.13
C SER A 114 12.54 10.53 -6.12
N ASN A 115 12.93 10.06 -4.93
CA ASN A 115 13.82 8.91 -4.80
C ASN A 115 13.33 7.75 -5.70
N PRO A 116 14.23 7.08 -6.45
CA PRO A 116 13.82 6.00 -7.32
C PRO A 116 13.19 4.86 -6.52
N LEU A 117 12.29 4.12 -7.17
CA LEU A 117 11.68 2.94 -6.60
C LEU A 117 12.71 1.78 -6.60
N PHE A 118 12.85 1.06 -5.49
CA PHE A 118 13.83 -0.03 -5.35
C PHE A 118 13.17 -1.39 -5.07
N SER A 119 13.79 -2.45 -5.58
CA SER A 119 13.49 -3.85 -5.20
C SER A 119 14.03 -4.14 -3.79
N VAL A 120 13.25 -4.81 -2.95
CA VAL A 120 13.54 -5.01 -1.50
C VAL A 120 14.54 -6.13 -1.23
N THR A 121 15.48 -6.42 -2.13
CA THR A 121 16.41 -7.54 -1.96
C THR A 121 17.80 -7.19 -1.45
N SER A 122 18.11 -5.96 -1.01
CA SER A 122 19.50 -5.68 -0.53
C SER A 122 19.71 -4.64 0.57
N ALA A 123 18.68 -3.98 1.11
CA ALA A 123 18.92 -2.93 2.12
C ALA A 123 18.92 -3.40 3.60
N MET A 124 18.46 -4.62 3.91
CA MET A 124 18.28 -5.07 5.31
C MET A 124 18.72 -6.50 5.60
N SER A 125 19.60 -7.07 4.77
CA SER A 125 20.22 -8.37 5.07
C SER A 125 21.73 -8.18 5.23
N ARG A 126 22.16 -7.75 6.43
CA ARG A 126 23.58 -7.87 6.80
C ARG A 126 23.89 -9.34 7.07
N GLU A 127 24.71 -9.86 6.17
CA GLU A 127 25.50 -11.08 6.15
C GLU A 127 25.72 -11.77 7.52
N HIS A 128 25.28 -13.03 7.62
CA HIS A 128 26.00 -14.03 8.42
C HIS A 128 27.03 -14.71 7.52
N ARG A 129 28.27 -14.22 7.57
CA ARG A 129 29.44 -15.01 7.17
C ARG A 129 29.83 -15.87 8.37
N ASN A 130 29.92 -17.18 8.18
CA ASN A 130 30.96 -18.01 8.77
C ASN A 130 31.21 -19.24 7.89
N SER A 131 32.44 -19.28 7.39
CA SER A 131 33.30 -20.36 6.91
C SER A 131 32.78 -21.81 6.89
N ASP A 132 32.87 -22.39 5.69
CA ASP A 132 33.47 -23.68 5.31
C ASP A 132 33.37 -24.89 6.26
N GLU A 133 32.72 -25.97 5.77
CA GLU A 133 33.35 -27.28 5.62
C GLU A 133 32.58 -28.14 4.57
N ASP A 134 33.31 -28.57 3.53
CA ASP A 134 32.91 -29.47 2.44
C ASP A 134 32.68 -30.91 2.92
N VAL A 135 31.60 -31.59 2.49
CA VAL A 135 31.56 -33.03 2.11
C VAL A 135 30.35 -33.30 1.18
N PRO A 136 30.45 -34.16 0.13
CA PRO A 136 29.53 -34.21 -1.00
C PRO A 136 28.35 -35.19 -0.86
N ALA A 137 27.38 -34.97 -1.76
CA ALA A 137 26.16 -35.73 -1.99
C ALA A 137 26.38 -37.22 -2.31
N GLU A 138 25.50 -38.06 -1.76
CA GLU A 138 25.18 -39.37 -2.34
C GLU A 138 23.70 -39.45 -2.73
N ILE A 139 23.55 -39.99 -3.93
CA ILE A 139 22.36 -40.38 -4.65
C ILE A 139 21.90 -41.72 -4.08
N ASP A 140 20.60 -41.93 -3.91
CA ASP A 140 20.07 -43.29 -3.87
C ASP A 140 18.74 -43.34 -4.62
N ASP A 141 18.81 -43.93 -5.81
CA ASP A 141 17.70 -44.49 -6.57
C ASP A 141 17.46 -45.92 -6.05
N GLU A 142 16.21 -46.28 -5.69
CA GLU A 142 15.77 -47.67 -5.80
C GLU A 142 14.33 -47.73 -6.33
N GLU A 143 14.20 -48.21 -7.57
CA GLU A 143 13.02 -48.92 -8.05
C GLU A 143 12.94 -50.31 -7.41
N ALA A 144 11.73 -50.82 -7.14
CA ALA A 144 11.16 -51.96 -7.87
C ALA A 144 10.07 -52.74 -7.11
N THR A 145 8.96 -52.93 -7.82
CA THR A 145 8.15 -54.17 -7.94
C THR A 145 7.22 -54.65 -6.81
N GLY A 146 5.93 -54.79 -7.17
CA GLY A 146 5.26 -56.10 -7.11
C GLY A 146 3.85 -56.19 -6.53
N SER A 147 2.86 -56.45 -7.42
CA SER A 147 1.72 -57.38 -7.27
C SER A 147 0.65 -57.10 -6.18
N ASP A 148 -0.57 -56.66 -6.49
CA ASP A 148 -1.75 -57.36 -7.06
C ASP A 148 -2.70 -58.03 -6.03
N THR A 149 -3.99 -57.94 -6.37
CA THR A 149 -5.20 -58.66 -5.91
C THR A 149 -6.02 -58.15 -4.72
N GLY A 150 -7.32 -57.98 -4.97
CA GLY A 150 -8.37 -57.98 -3.94
C GLY A 150 -9.58 -57.11 -4.27
N GLU A 151 -10.44 -57.59 -5.18
CA GLU A 151 -11.76 -57.05 -5.50
C GLU A 151 -12.70 -57.02 -4.27
N ASP A 152 -13.64 -56.04 -4.23
CA ASP A 152 -15.06 -56.36 -4.05
C ASP A 152 -16.01 -55.13 -4.26
N THR A 153 -16.70 -55.15 -5.40
CA THR A 153 -18.16 -55.38 -5.49
C THR A 153 -19.18 -54.30 -4.99
N VAL A 154 -19.65 -53.51 -5.98
CA VAL A 154 -21.00 -52.94 -6.29
C VAL A 154 -21.86 -52.17 -5.26
N SER A 155 -22.38 -51.02 -5.70
CA SER A 155 -23.78 -50.96 -6.20
C SER A 155 -24.11 -49.65 -6.95
N ASN A 156 -24.79 -49.84 -8.08
CA ASN A 156 -25.36 -48.86 -9.01
C ASN A 156 -26.37 -47.91 -8.36
N THR A 157 -26.59 -46.73 -8.95
CA THR A 157 -27.89 -46.37 -9.58
C THR A 157 -27.71 -45.22 -10.60
N GLU A 158 -28.34 -45.44 -11.74
CA GLU A 158 -28.45 -44.72 -13.02
C GLU A 158 -29.04 -43.29 -12.90
N GLN A 159 -28.46 -42.29 -13.59
CA GLN A 159 -28.84 -41.74 -14.91
C GLN A 159 -30.16 -40.96 -14.94
N GLU A 160 -30.10 -39.68 -15.37
CA GLU A 160 -31.00 -39.17 -16.40
C GLU A 160 -30.32 -38.03 -17.19
N MET A 161 -30.21 -38.28 -18.50
CA MET A 161 -29.79 -37.34 -19.54
C MET A 161 -31.03 -36.61 -20.06
N LEU A 162 -30.89 -35.31 -20.37
CA LEU A 162 -31.70 -34.66 -21.39
C LEU A 162 -30.79 -33.84 -22.29
N GLU A 163 -30.66 -34.31 -23.54
CA GLU A 163 -30.05 -33.62 -24.66
C GLU A 163 -31.06 -32.67 -25.35
N SER A 164 -30.60 -31.50 -25.77
CA SER A 164 -30.95 -30.95 -27.10
C SER A 164 -30.00 -29.84 -27.55
N SER A 165 -29.24 -30.21 -28.57
CA SER A 165 -28.65 -29.46 -29.70
C SER A 165 -29.56 -28.34 -30.29
N SER A 166 -29.15 -27.33 -31.07
CA SER A 166 -27.90 -26.92 -31.74
C SER A 166 -28.12 -25.56 -32.47
N HIS A 167 -27.02 -25.01 -33.02
CA HIS A 167 -26.87 -23.97 -34.08
C HIS A 167 -26.44 -22.57 -33.58
N SER A 168 -25.14 -22.27 -33.48
CA SER A 168 -24.10 -22.04 -34.52
C SER A 168 -23.98 -20.58 -34.97
N SER A 169 -22.88 -19.94 -34.61
CA SER A 169 -22.07 -19.14 -35.55
C SER A 169 -20.65 -19.03 -34.99
N GLN A 170 -19.71 -19.24 -35.91
CA GLN A 170 -18.28 -19.28 -35.71
C GLN A 170 -17.77 -17.87 -35.42
N ASP A 171 -16.99 -17.71 -34.36
CA ASP A 171 -16.05 -16.60 -34.21
C ASP A 171 -14.78 -17.14 -33.54
N GLU A 172 -13.76 -17.28 -34.39
CA GLU A 172 -12.31 -17.26 -34.15
C GLU A 172 -11.80 -17.62 -32.74
N ASP A 173 -11.17 -18.80 -32.66
CA ASP A 173 -10.37 -19.32 -31.56
C ASP A 173 -9.26 -18.34 -31.09
N VAL A 174 -9.58 -17.48 -30.13
CA VAL A 174 -8.57 -16.86 -29.27
C VAL A 174 -8.17 -17.90 -28.23
N ARG A 175 -7.01 -18.54 -28.48
CA ARG A 175 -6.36 -19.50 -27.59
C ARG A 175 -6.52 -19.11 -26.11
N TYR A 176 -7.31 -19.90 -25.40
CA TYR A 176 -7.37 -19.93 -23.94
C TYR A 176 -5.97 -20.22 -23.42
N ARG A 177 -5.23 -19.17 -23.08
CA ARG A 177 -4.12 -19.33 -22.14
C ARG A 177 -4.77 -19.46 -20.78
N ASP A 178 -4.83 -20.69 -20.32
CA ASP A 178 -5.08 -21.11 -18.94
C ASP A 178 -4.37 -20.14 -17.99
N MET A 179 -5.06 -19.06 -17.60
CA MET A 179 -4.60 -18.06 -16.67
C MET A 179 -4.92 -18.60 -15.29
N ARG A 180 -4.21 -19.68 -14.94
CA ARG A 180 -4.23 -20.32 -13.63
C ARG A 180 -4.16 -19.23 -12.56
N SER A 181 -5.11 -19.28 -11.62
CA SER A 181 -4.99 -18.62 -10.32
C SER A 181 -3.57 -18.93 -9.79
N TYR A 182 -2.74 -17.92 -9.61
CA TYR A 182 -1.36 -18.12 -9.14
C TYR A 182 -1.32 -18.56 -7.65
N LEU A 183 -2.47 -18.82 -7.02
CA LEU A 183 -2.62 -18.91 -5.56
C LEU A 183 -3.61 -20.01 -5.12
N ASP A 184 -3.67 -21.16 -5.78
CA ASP A 184 -4.45 -22.29 -5.26
C ASP A 184 -3.83 -22.95 -4.00
N ASP A 185 -2.66 -22.50 -3.53
CA ASP A 185 -1.94 -23.16 -2.42
C ASP A 185 -1.83 -22.39 -1.08
N GLU A 186 -2.38 -21.18 -0.94
CA GLU A 186 -2.36 -20.47 0.36
C GLU A 186 -3.73 -19.97 0.78
N SER A 187 -4.55 -20.91 1.24
CA SER A 187 -5.74 -20.63 2.04
C SER A 187 -5.44 -19.65 3.19
N VAL A 188 -6.38 -18.72 3.40
CA VAL A 188 -6.34 -17.64 4.39
C VAL A 188 -6.05 -18.21 5.79
N SER A 189 -4.78 -18.18 6.18
CA SER A 189 -4.37 -18.63 7.51
C SER A 189 -4.62 -17.51 8.52
N PHE A 190 -5.51 -17.78 9.48
CA PHE A 190 -5.61 -17.03 10.72
C PHE A 190 -4.33 -17.30 11.54
N VAL A 191 -3.22 -16.68 11.15
CA VAL A 191 -1.96 -16.83 11.88
C VAL A 191 -1.98 -15.90 13.07
N LYS A 192 -2.02 -16.48 14.28
CA LYS A 192 -1.65 -15.75 15.50
C LYS A 192 -0.20 -15.30 15.32
N ASN A 193 0.04 -14.00 15.37
CA ASN A 193 1.37 -13.42 15.15
C ASN A 193 2.39 -14.11 16.09
N PRO A 194 3.37 -14.88 15.58
CA PRO A 194 4.34 -15.58 16.42
C PRO A 194 5.24 -14.55 17.11
N GLN A 195 5.19 -14.54 18.44
CA GLN A 195 5.69 -13.46 19.29
C GLN A 195 7.20 -13.40 19.51
N THR A 196 8.05 -13.99 18.66
CA THR A 196 9.42 -14.33 19.10
C THR A 196 10.57 -13.52 18.50
N LYS A 197 10.32 -12.50 17.67
CA LYS A 197 11.38 -11.60 17.14
C LYS A 197 11.20 -10.10 17.41
N LEU A 198 10.05 -9.69 17.94
CA LEU A 198 9.74 -8.28 18.14
C LEU A 198 10.47 -7.69 19.35
N ASP A 199 10.80 -8.51 20.35
CA ASP A 199 11.45 -8.04 21.57
C ASP A 199 12.90 -7.57 21.30
N GLU A 200 13.68 -8.33 20.53
CA GLU A 200 15.07 -7.95 20.18
C GLU A 200 15.12 -6.68 19.33
N ALA A 201 14.26 -6.58 18.31
CA ALA A 201 14.19 -5.40 17.45
C ALA A 201 13.73 -4.15 18.23
N ALA A 202 12.78 -4.31 19.16
CA ALA A 202 12.30 -3.22 19.99
C ALA A 202 13.35 -2.78 21.03
N ILE A 203 14.10 -3.72 21.61
CA ILE A 203 15.26 -3.41 22.48
C ILE A 203 16.33 -2.65 21.71
N ALA A 204 16.68 -3.10 20.50
CA ALA A 204 17.66 -2.43 19.64
C ALA A 204 17.19 -1.01 19.27
N PHE A 205 15.92 -0.84 18.95
CA PHE A 205 15.34 0.48 18.65
C PHE A 205 15.34 1.42 19.87
N ALA A 206 15.04 0.90 21.06
CA ALA A 206 15.13 1.68 22.29
C ALA A 206 16.57 2.10 22.63
N ALA A 207 17.54 1.21 22.41
CA ALA A 207 18.97 1.52 22.55
C ALA A 207 19.40 2.60 21.54
N ARG A 208 18.92 2.52 20.28
CA ARG A 208 19.13 3.54 19.25
C ARG A 208 18.57 4.89 19.67
N LEU A 209 17.32 4.94 20.13
CA LEU A 209 16.69 6.17 20.64
C LEU A 209 17.48 6.80 21.78
N LYS A 210 17.96 5.97 22.73
CA LYS A 210 18.80 6.44 23.82
C LYS A 210 20.11 7.04 23.30
N LYS A 211 20.82 6.35 22.39
CA LYS A 211 22.05 6.83 21.74
C LYS A 211 21.83 8.19 21.05
N LEU A 212 20.74 8.35 20.32
CA LEU A 212 20.40 9.61 19.63
C LEU A 212 20.13 10.75 20.60
N ARG A 213 19.38 10.49 21.68
CA ARG A 213 19.09 11.49 22.72
C ARG A 213 20.34 11.89 23.51
N ASP A 214 21.19 10.93 23.87
CA ASP A 214 22.46 11.17 24.56
C ASP A 214 23.42 12.03 23.71
N LYS A 215 23.42 11.79 22.39
CA LYS A 215 24.18 12.60 21.40
C LYS A 215 23.48 13.89 20.98
N GLN A 216 22.26 14.17 21.48
CA GLN A 216 21.43 15.33 21.09
C GLN A 216 21.22 15.45 19.57
N VAL A 217 21.15 14.31 18.87
CA VAL A 217 20.87 14.30 17.42
C VAL A 217 19.39 14.66 17.22
N PRO A 218 19.07 15.70 16.42
CA PRO A 218 17.69 16.08 16.17
C PRO A 218 17.01 15.09 15.22
N PHE A 219 15.81 14.63 15.57
CA PHE A 219 15.02 13.72 14.74
C PHE A 219 13.52 14.00 14.91
N LEU A 220 12.72 13.55 13.95
CA LEU A 220 11.28 13.63 14.04
C LEU A 220 10.69 12.37 14.71
N GLU A 221 10.09 12.54 15.88
CA GLU A 221 9.46 11.46 16.67
C GLU A 221 8.02 11.15 16.22
N GLY A 222 7.40 12.05 15.43
CA GLY A 222 6.04 11.94 14.93
C GLY A 222 5.94 11.57 13.44
N VAL A 223 4.69 11.52 12.96
CA VAL A 223 4.40 11.49 11.52
C VAL A 223 4.77 12.85 10.93
N PRO A 224 5.39 12.91 9.73
CA PRO A 224 5.67 14.18 9.06
C PRO A 224 4.45 15.09 8.97
N HIS A 225 4.66 16.35 9.36
CA HIS A 225 3.60 17.30 9.61
C HIS A 225 4.07 18.72 9.25
N SER A 226 3.18 19.53 8.69
CA SER A 226 3.46 20.90 8.22
C SER A 226 4.08 21.85 9.25
N LEU A 227 3.78 21.64 10.54
CA LEU A 227 4.32 22.42 11.67
C LEU A 227 5.52 21.74 12.36
N SER A 228 5.89 20.54 11.93
CA SER A 228 7.08 19.86 12.46
C SER A 228 8.35 20.46 11.84
N PRO A 229 9.48 20.43 12.55
CA PRO A 229 10.76 20.80 11.95
C PRO A 229 11.05 19.89 10.74
N ALA A 230 11.78 20.41 9.75
CA ALA A 230 12.21 19.69 8.55
C ALA A 230 13.34 18.70 8.87
N LEU A 231 13.02 17.72 9.72
CA LEU A 231 13.91 16.65 10.15
C LEU A 231 13.37 15.31 9.66
N PRO A 232 14.25 14.37 9.28
CA PRO A 232 13.81 13.06 8.86
C PRO A 232 13.25 12.26 10.08
N PRO A 233 12.19 11.47 9.88
CA PRO A 233 11.69 10.54 10.90
C PRO A 233 12.62 9.33 11.07
N LEU A 234 12.47 8.61 12.18
CA LEU A 234 13.27 7.40 12.44
C LEU A 234 12.83 6.18 11.60
N PHE A 235 11.60 6.21 11.10
CA PHE A 235 10.98 5.17 10.27
C PHE A 235 9.87 5.81 9.43
N PRO A 236 9.54 5.25 8.25
CA PRO A 236 8.44 5.77 7.44
C PRO A 236 7.09 5.40 8.05
N SER A 237 6.20 6.38 8.20
CA SER A 237 4.79 6.13 8.57
C SER A 237 3.86 5.94 7.36
N TRP A 238 4.37 6.22 6.17
CA TRP A 238 3.69 6.06 4.88
C TRP A 238 4.38 4.94 4.10
N THR A 239 3.67 4.30 3.17
CA THR A 239 4.31 3.36 2.24
C THR A 239 3.72 3.50 0.86
N LEU A 240 4.53 3.82 -0.14
CA LEU A 240 4.12 3.77 -1.54
C LEU A 240 4.68 2.49 -2.16
N THR A 241 3.79 1.60 -2.59
CA THR A 241 4.15 0.30 -3.17
C THR A 241 3.71 0.24 -4.63
N CYS A 242 4.62 -0.10 -5.53
CA CYS A 242 4.31 -0.50 -6.90
C CYS A 242 3.88 -1.97 -6.87
N ILE A 243 2.60 -2.23 -7.13
CA ILE A 243 2.03 -3.59 -7.13
C ILE A 243 2.43 -4.35 -8.38
N GLY A 244 2.66 -3.64 -9.49
CA GLY A 244 2.98 -4.24 -10.77
C GLY A 244 2.33 -3.51 -11.94
N PRO A 245 2.09 -4.21 -13.06
CA PRO A 245 1.54 -3.59 -14.27
C PRO A 245 0.09 -3.14 -14.06
N ASN A 246 -0.34 -2.11 -14.79
CA ASN A 246 -1.69 -1.59 -14.65
C ASN A 246 -2.79 -2.61 -14.96
N ASN A 247 -2.50 -3.67 -15.73
CA ASN A 247 -3.44 -4.73 -16.07
C ASN A 247 -3.83 -5.64 -14.89
N TYR A 248 -3.18 -5.49 -13.74
CA TYR A 248 -3.61 -6.10 -12.48
C TYR A 248 -4.97 -5.56 -12.00
N TYR A 249 -5.37 -4.39 -12.48
CA TYR A 249 -6.73 -3.91 -12.41
C TYR A 249 -7.34 -3.89 -13.82
N THR A 250 -8.60 -4.33 -13.94
CA THR A 250 -9.38 -4.14 -15.16
C THR A 250 -10.79 -3.68 -14.82
N HIS A 251 -11.34 -2.75 -15.58
CA HIS A 251 -12.72 -2.27 -15.36
C HIS A 251 -13.79 -3.37 -15.60
N SER A 252 -13.42 -4.47 -16.27
CA SER A 252 -14.30 -5.62 -16.52
C SER A 252 -14.41 -6.56 -15.32
N TYR A 253 -13.31 -6.78 -14.59
CA TYR A 253 -13.25 -7.78 -13.50
C TYR A 253 -12.91 -7.19 -12.13
N GLY A 254 -12.57 -5.91 -12.05
CA GLY A 254 -12.13 -5.26 -10.81
C GLY A 254 -10.72 -5.66 -10.38
N LEU A 255 -10.45 -5.44 -9.10
CA LEU A 255 -9.28 -5.90 -8.36
C LEU A 255 -9.43 -7.37 -7.98
N ARG A 256 -8.38 -8.16 -8.22
CA ARG A 256 -8.33 -9.56 -7.79
C ARG A 256 -7.52 -9.70 -6.49
N ASP A 257 -7.76 -10.78 -5.75
CA ASP A 257 -6.95 -11.19 -4.59
C ASP A 257 -6.93 -10.17 -3.44
N GLN A 258 -8.05 -9.46 -3.24
CA GLN A 258 -8.21 -8.46 -2.18
C GLN A 258 -9.24 -8.96 -1.14
N PRO A 259 -8.81 -9.57 -0.03
CA PRO A 259 -9.72 -10.12 0.99
C PRO A 259 -10.60 -9.04 1.62
N ASN A 260 -11.82 -9.46 1.99
CA ASN A 260 -12.77 -8.68 2.79
C ASN A 260 -13.21 -7.32 2.20
N LEU A 261 -13.00 -7.09 0.90
CA LEU A 261 -13.75 -6.09 0.16
C LEU A 261 -15.23 -6.48 0.13
N LYS A 262 -16.11 -5.53 0.43
CA LYS A 262 -17.55 -5.76 0.31
C LYS A 262 -17.96 -5.95 -1.14
N LEU A 263 -19.05 -6.68 -1.40
CA LEU A 263 -19.60 -6.87 -2.75
C LEU A 263 -19.74 -5.54 -3.50
N GLY A 264 -19.16 -5.48 -4.70
CA GLY A 264 -19.09 -4.27 -5.53
C GLY A 264 -17.92 -3.33 -5.19
N GLY A 265 -17.15 -3.64 -4.15
CA GLY A 265 -15.96 -2.92 -3.71
C GLY A 265 -14.67 -3.34 -4.40
N GLU A 266 -14.74 -4.12 -5.48
CA GLU A 266 -13.54 -4.53 -6.24
C GLU A 266 -13.20 -3.52 -7.35
N TYR A 267 -14.03 -2.49 -7.54
CA TYR A 267 -13.87 -1.54 -8.62
C TYR A 267 -13.31 -0.23 -8.09
N LEU A 268 -12.30 0.27 -8.80
CA LEU A 268 -11.77 1.61 -8.63
C LEU A 268 -12.62 2.62 -9.39
N TYR A 269 -12.62 3.86 -8.94
CA TYR A 269 -13.29 4.99 -9.58
C TYR A 269 -12.53 5.40 -10.85
N PRO A 270 -13.16 5.38 -12.04
CA PRO A 270 -12.56 5.89 -13.26
C PRO A 270 -12.42 7.41 -13.15
N VAL A 271 -11.33 7.96 -13.65
CA VAL A 271 -11.13 9.40 -13.73
C VAL A 271 -10.62 9.72 -15.12
N THR A 272 -11.38 10.50 -15.88
CA THR A 272 -10.96 10.96 -17.21
C THR A 272 -10.33 12.32 -17.08
N VAL A 273 -9.05 12.41 -17.44
CA VAL A 273 -8.29 13.66 -17.45
C VAL A 273 -8.16 14.15 -18.88
N GLN A 274 -8.42 15.45 -19.07
CA GLN A 274 -8.21 16.14 -20.34
C GLN A 274 -6.86 16.87 -20.29
N LEU A 275 -6.03 16.66 -21.30
CA LEU A 275 -4.69 17.21 -21.39
C LEU A 275 -4.57 18.03 -22.67
N GLU A 276 -4.14 19.28 -22.53
CA GLU A 276 -3.71 20.06 -23.67
C GLU A 276 -2.29 19.64 -24.04
N VAL A 277 -2.11 19.14 -25.27
CA VAL A 277 -0.85 18.55 -25.72
C VAL A 277 -0.42 19.11 -27.07
N ASP A 278 0.90 19.14 -27.29
CA ASP A 278 1.46 19.25 -28.64
C ASP A 278 1.25 17.91 -29.37
N PRO A 279 0.54 17.87 -30.51
CA PRO A 279 0.20 16.62 -31.18
C PRO A 279 1.42 15.84 -31.71
N VAL A 280 2.52 16.53 -32.05
CA VAL A 280 3.73 15.90 -32.59
C VAL A 280 4.50 15.21 -31.47
N MET A 281 4.67 15.91 -30.34
CA MET A 281 5.32 15.36 -29.16
C MET A 281 4.51 14.21 -28.56
N TRP A 282 3.19 14.37 -28.48
CA TRP A 282 2.29 13.33 -28.00
C TRP A 282 2.40 12.04 -28.82
N ASP A 283 2.37 12.14 -30.15
CA ASP A 283 2.48 10.96 -31.02
C ASP A 283 3.84 10.26 -30.88
N ARG A 284 4.92 11.04 -30.76
CA ARG A 284 6.28 10.50 -30.54
C ARG A 284 6.37 9.75 -29.21
N ASP A 285 5.91 10.37 -28.13
CA ASP A 285 6.00 9.80 -26.79
C ASP A 285 5.02 8.61 -26.63
N MET A 286 3.84 8.65 -27.27
CA MET A 286 2.93 7.51 -27.37
C MET A 286 3.55 6.33 -28.11
N GLN A 287 4.31 6.56 -29.19
CA GLN A 287 5.03 5.49 -29.89
C GLN A 287 6.10 4.86 -28.99
N TYR A 288 6.81 5.66 -28.19
CA TYR A 288 7.76 5.16 -27.20
C TYR A 288 7.07 4.28 -26.15
N VAL A 289 5.98 4.76 -25.56
CA VAL A 289 5.18 4.01 -24.58
C VAL A 289 4.66 2.69 -25.17
N GLN A 290 4.15 2.71 -26.40
CA GLN A 290 3.68 1.50 -27.08
C GLN A 290 4.80 0.48 -27.33
N ALA A 291 5.98 0.96 -27.72
CA ALA A 291 7.16 0.12 -27.96
C ALA A 291 7.66 -0.55 -26.66
N VAL A 292 7.75 0.20 -25.56
CA VAL A 292 8.19 -0.32 -24.25
C VAL A 292 7.18 -1.33 -23.68
N GLU A 293 5.88 -1.09 -23.86
CA GLU A 293 4.82 -1.99 -23.36
C GLU A 293 4.57 -3.22 -24.24
N GLY A 294 5.28 -3.35 -25.36
CA GLY A 294 5.08 -4.45 -26.31
C GLY A 294 3.68 -4.44 -26.95
N LEU A 295 3.03 -3.27 -27.04
CA LEU A 295 1.75 -3.13 -27.73
C LEU A 295 2.01 -3.11 -29.24
N SER A 296 1.18 -3.82 -30.01
CA SER A 296 1.29 -3.89 -31.47
C SER A 296 1.39 -2.49 -32.09
N SER A 297 2.43 -2.28 -32.90
CA SER A 297 2.75 -1.04 -33.63
C SER A 297 1.75 -0.75 -34.75
N ARG A 298 0.46 -0.71 -34.44
CA ARG A 298 -0.55 -0.17 -35.36
C ARG A 298 -0.29 1.33 -35.45
N ALA A 299 0.07 1.77 -36.64
CA ALA A 299 0.29 3.19 -36.93
C ALA A 299 -0.92 4.01 -36.45
N LEU A 300 -0.65 5.00 -35.58
CA LEU A 300 -1.66 5.96 -35.16
C LEU A 300 -2.26 6.60 -36.43
N PRO A 301 -3.60 6.69 -36.54
CA PRO A 301 -4.23 7.31 -37.70
C PRO A 301 -3.74 8.75 -37.85
N ARG A 302 -3.05 9.05 -38.96
CA ARG A 302 -2.58 10.40 -39.28
C ARG A 302 -3.78 11.35 -39.42
N LYS A 303 -4.04 12.15 -38.39
CA LYS A 303 -4.99 13.28 -38.48
C LYS A 303 -4.46 14.28 -39.51
N THR A 304 -5.27 14.61 -40.52
CA THR A 304 -4.91 15.40 -41.72
C THR A 304 -4.84 16.91 -41.47
N ARG A 305 -5.21 17.39 -40.28
CA ARG A 305 -5.15 18.81 -39.90
C ARG A 305 -4.84 18.92 -38.40
N ARG A 306 -3.61 19.33 -38.06
CA ARG A 306 -3.16 19.47 -36.66
C ARG A 306 -3.27 20.93 -36.23
N LEU A 307 -4.04 21.19 -35.17
CA LEU A 307 -4.03 22.49 -34.49
C LEU A 307 -2.74 22.61 -33.66
N PRO A 308 -2.32 23.84 -33.28
CA PRO A 308 -1.13 24.04 -32.45
C PRO A 308 -1.24 23.36 -31.07
N SER A 309 -2.46 23.21 -30.55
CA SER A 309 -2.75 22.40 -29.37
C SER A 309 -3.95 21.50 -29.63
N GLU A 310 -3.90 20.29 -29.09
CA GLU A 310 -4.99 19.30 -29.14
C GLU A 310 -5.32 18.83 -27.71
N ILE A 311 -6.59 18.50 -27.47
CA ILE A 311 -7.03 17.96 -26.18
C ILE A 311 -7.08 16.45 -26.28
N GLU A 312 -6.20 15.77 -25.57
CA GLU A 312 -6.18 14.32 -25.45
C GLU A 312 -6.78 13.88 -24.11
N LYS A 313 -7.53 12.77 -24.14
CA LYS A 313 -8.22 12.22 -22.97
C LYS A 313 -7.52 10.96 -22.48
N VAL A 314 -7.09 10.95 -21.23
CA VAL A 314 -6.48 9.79 -20.57
C VAL A 314 -7.31 9.33 -19.38
N LYS A 315 -7.38 8.02 -19.16
CA LYS A 315 -8.18 7.43 -18.07
C LYS A 315 -7.29 6.84 -17.00
N LEU A 316 -7.45 7.32 -15.77
CA LEU A 316 -6.88 6.74 -14.56
C LEU A 316 -7.96 5.96 -13.81
N PHE A 317 -7.54 5.08 -12.90
CA PHE A 317 -8.46 4.49 -11.94
C PHE A 317 -7.94 4.67 -10.52
N ILE A 318 -8.78 5.23 -9.66
CA ILE A 318 -8.41 5.65 -8.31
C ILE A 318 -9.37 5.04 -7.28
N GLY A 319 -8.87 4.54 -6.17
CA GLY A 319 -9.69 4.01 -5.09
C GLY A 319 -9.26 4.52 -3.74
N MET A 320 -10.18 5.20 -3.05
CA MET A 320 -10.01 5.62 -1.66
C MET A 320 -10.54 4.51 -0.75
N GLU A 321 -9.64 3.67 -0.22
CA GLU A 321 -9.98 2.45 0.52
C GLU A 321 -10.12 2.70 2.02
N TYR A 322 -11.32 2.42 2.54
CA TYR A 322 -11.60 2.49 3.97
C TYR A 322 -11.56 1.10 4.59
N GLU A 323 -10.92 0.97 5.74
CA GLU A 323 -10.81 -0.26 6.53
C GLU A 323 -11.34 -0.02 7.95
N CYS A 324 -12.18 -0.92 8.47
CA CYS A 324 -12.67 -0.84 9.86
C CYS A 324 -11.95 -1.83 10.78
N PRO A 325 -12.07 -1.69 12.12
CA PRO A 325 -11.50 -2.61 13.11
C PRO A 325 -11.81 -4.10 12.90
N ARG A 326 -12.90 -4.42 12.18
CA ARG A 326 -13.30 -5.80 11.86
C ARG A 326 -12.72 -6.31 10.53
N GLY A 327 -11.85 -5.53 9.88
CA GLY A 327 -11.22 -5.85 8.59
C GLY A 327 -12.13 -5.73 7.37
N HIS A 328 -13.32 -5.14 7.50
CA HIS A 328 -14.17 -4.85 6.33
C HIS A 328 -13.60 -3.68 5.56
N ARG A 329 -13.54 -3.84 4.23
CA ARG A 329 -12.97 -2.87 3.32
C ARG A 329 -13.97 -2.43 2.24
N PHE A 330 -13.88 -1.18 1.82
CA PHE A 330 -14.70 -0.64 0.74
C PHE A 330 -14.10 0.65 0.16
N PHE A 331 -14.39 0.93 -1.11
CA PHE A 331 -14.09 2.21 -1.76
C PHE A 331 -15.26 3.19 -1.67
N VAL A 332 -14.99 4.46 -1.95
CA VAL A 332 -16.00 5.51 -2.05
C VAL A 332 -16.02 6.15 -3.44
N ALA A 333 -17.16 6.74 -3.81
CA ALA A 333 -17.31 7.58 -4.99
C ALA A 333 -16.96 9.05 -4.68
N GLU A 334 -17.04 9.94 -5.68
CA GLU A 334 -16.74 11.38 -5.58
C GLU A 334 -17.53 12.10 -4.47
N ASN A 335 -18.78 11.69 -4.22
CA ASN A 335 -19.63 12.22 -3.15
C ASN A 335 -19.25 11.72 -1.74
N GLY A 336 -18.18 10.92 -1.62
CA GLY A 336 -17.70 10.32 -0.38
C GLY A 336 -18.56 9.17 0.15
N GLU A 337 -19.61 8.74 -0.56
CA GLU A 337 -20.42 7.58 -0.20
C GLU A 337 -19.81 6.26 -0.71
N PRO A 338 -20.07 5.10 -0.08
CA PRO A 338 -19.49 3.84 -0.50
C PRO A 338 -19.83 3.57 -1.97
N LEU A 339 -18.82 3.24 -2.76
CA LEU A 339 -19.00 2.90 -4.15
C LEU A 339 -19.86 1.62 -4.23
N ARG A 340 -20.99 1.70 -4.92
CA ARG A 340 -21.92 0.59 -5.11
C ARG A 340 -22.19 0.41 -6.58
N ILE A 341 -21.83 -0.75 -7.11
CA ILE A 341 -22.25 -1.16 -8.45
C ILE A 341 -23.61 -1.85 -8.34
N PRO A 342 -24.64 -1.38 -9.07
CA PRO A 342 -25.93 -2.03 -9.10
C PRO A 342 -25.80 -3.50 -9.53
N LYS A 343 -26.45 -4.42 -8.81
CA LYS A 343 -26.38 -5.87 -9.06
C LYS A 343 -26.82 -6.29 -10.46
N ASN A 344 -27.65 -5.47 -11.12
CA ASN A 344 -28.22 -5.76 -12.43
C ASN A 344 -27.52 -4.99 -13.57
N SER A 345 -26.53 -4.15 -13.25
CA SER A 345 -25.70 -3.48 -14.26
C SER A 345 -24.40 -4.23 -14.40
N ASN A 346 -23.96 -4.46 -15.62
CA ASN A 346 -22.57 -4.82 -15.86
C ASN A 346 -21.67 -3.70 -15.33
N ALA A 347 -20.65 -4.06 -14.54
CA ALA A 347 -19.71 -3.09 -13.98
C ALA A 347 -19.10 -2.19 -15.06
N ARG A 348 -18.86 -2.76 -16.25
CA ARG A 348 -18.42 -2.01 -17.42
C ARG A 348 -19.31 -0.81 -17.77
N THR A 349 -20.65 -0.92 -17.71
CA THR A 349 -21.55 0.22 -18.02
C THR A 349 -21.75 1.14 -16.83
N ALA A 350 -21.77 0.60 -15.61
CA ALA A 350 -21.86 1.42 -14.40
C ALA A 350 -20.62 2.31 -14.23
N MET A 351 -19.45 1.77 -14.56
CA MET A 351 -18.15 2.44 -14.50
C MET A 351 -17.75 3.10 -15.84
N SER A 352 -18.61 3.09 -16.87
CA SER A 352 -18.35 3.82 -18.12
C SER A 352 -18.98 5.20 -18.17
N ARG A 353 -19.77 5.60 -17.16
CA ARG A 353 -20.17 7.00 -17.02
C ARG A 353 -18.88 7.80 -16.96
N GLU A 354 -18.67 8.67 -17.95
CA GLU A 354 -17.51 9.55 -18.01
C GLU A 354 -17.58 10.48 -16.80
N SER A 355 -16.87 10.11 -15.74
CA SER A 355 -16.48 11.02 -14.68
C SER A 355 -15.31 11.83 -15.22
N ASP A 356 -15.48 13.15 -15.19
CA ASP A 356 -14.41 14.10 -15.39
C ASP A 356 -13.39 13.98 -14.23
N ASP A 357 -12.51 14.96 -14.09
CA ASP A 357 -11.50 15.02 -13.05
C ASP A 357 -12.02 15.46 -11.67
N GLU A 358 -13.34 15.64 -11.51
CA GLU A 358 -13.97 16.11 -10.27
C GLU A 358 -13.53 15.30 -9.03
N PHE A 359 -13.39 13.98 -9.17
CA PHE A 359 -12.93 13.10 -8.08
C PHE A 359 -11.56 13.52 -7.50
N LEU A 360 -10.65 14.07 -8.31
CA LEU A 360 -9.33 14.55 -7.88
C LEU A 360 -9.45 15.82 -7.02
N HIS A 361 -10.54 16.56 -7.19
CA HIS A 361 -10.83 17.84 -6.56
C HIS A 361 -11.77 17.70 -5.34
N CYS A 362 -12.06 16.46 -4.91
CA CYS A 362 -12.89 16.17 -3.75
C CYS A 362 -12.07 15.97 -2.46
N ASP A 363 -12.55 16.52 -1.36
CA ASP A 363 -12.09 16.20 -0.02
C ASP A 363 -12.73 14.89 0.45
N PHE A 364 -11.94 14.01 1.08
CA PHE A 364 -12.43 12.74 1.62
C PHE A 364 -12.26 12.69 3.15
N PRO A 365 -13.27 12.25 3.91
CA PRO A 365 -13.12 12.18 5.36
C PRO A 365 -12.11 11.10 5.75
N LEU A 366 -11.20 11.37 6.69
CA LEU A 366 -10.24 10.34 7.11
C LEU A 366 -10.95 9.15 7.77
N ARG A 367 -12.01 9.42 8.54
CA ARG A 367 -12.85 8.39 9.17
C ARG A 367 -14.30 8.60 8.81
N ARG A 368 -15.04 7.50 8.68
CA ARG A 368 -16.48 7.50 8.42
C ARG A 368 -17.15 6.21 8.87
N GLN A 369 -18.47 6.15 8.80
CA GLN A 369 -19.23 4.93 9.09
C GLN A 369 -18.86 3.77 8.16
N CYS A 370 -18.56 2.60 8.75
CA CYS A 370 -18.37 1.35 8.02
C CYS A 370 -19.68 0.85 7.39
N THR A 371 -19.59 0.16 6.26
CA THR A 371 -20.68 -0.63 5.64
C THR A 371 -21.00 -1.95 6.37
N CYS A 372 -20.56 -2.05 7.62
CA CYS A 372 -20.72 -3.19 8.50
C CYS A 372 -22.21 -3.38 8.86
N ARG A 373 -22.74 -4.59 8.71
CA ARG A 373 -24.14 -4.89 9.11
C ARG A 373 -24.29 -5.24 10.59
N LYS A 374 -23.22 -5.76 11.20
CA LYS A 374 -23.23 -6.16 12.63
C LYS A 374 -23.16 -4.93 13.52
N LEU A 375 -24.08 -4.82 14.48
CA LEU A 375 -24.04 -3.78 15.51
C LEU A 375 -23.02 -4.12 16.62
N PRO A 376 -22.44 -3.11 17.31
CA PRO A 376 -22.48 -1.69 16.94
C PRO A 376 -21.74 -1.44 15.64
N VAL A 377 -22.23 -0.48 14.84
CA VAL A 377 -21.54 -0.07 13.61
C VAL A 377 -20.18 0.52 13.98
N GLN A 378 -19.17 0.16 13.20
CA GLN A 378 -17.80 0.61 13.43
C GLN A 378 -17.49 1.83 12.55
N ALA A 379 -16.57 2.69 12.99
CA ALA A 379 -15.91 3.62 12.09
C ALA A 379 -14.90 2.85 11.22
N ALA A 380 -14.78 3.23 9.96
CA ALA A 380 -13.71 2.84 9.06
C ALA A 380 -12.81 4.03 8.80
N GLN A 381 -11.51 3.79 8.68
CA GLN A 381 -10.49 4.79 8.40
C GLN A 381 -9.98 4.60 6.97
N LEU A 382 -9.73 5.70 6.25
CA LEU A 382 -9.03 5.68 4.98
C LEU A 382 -7.60 5.19 5.23
N MET A 383 -7.30 3.99 4.72
CA MET A 383 -6.02 3.32 4.97
C MET A 383 -5.17 3.19 3.71
N ARG A 384 -5.79 3.18 2.51
CA ARG A 384 -5.06 3.01 1.25
C ARG A 384 -5.64 3.87 0.14
N ILE A 385 -4.76 4.35 -0.74
CA ILE A 385 -5.11 5.01 -1.98
C ILE A 385 -4.54 4.19 -3.12
N HIS A 386 -5.42 3.68 -3.96
CA HIS A 386 -5.09 2.88 -5.14
C HIS A 386 -5.02 3.82 -6.33
N VAL A 387 -3.94 3.75 -7.12
CA VAL A 387 -3.76 4.55 -8.33
C VAL A 387 -3.27 3.64 -9.46
N VAL A 388 -4.08 3.50 -10.50
CA VAL A 388 -3.72 2.79 -11.73
C VAL A 388 -3.45 3.82 -12.81
N THR A 389 -2.20 3.93 -13.22
CA THR A 389 -1.75 4.90 -14.21
C THR A 389 -2.01 4.38 -15.64
N PRO A 390 -2.35 5.28 -16.59
CA PRO A 390 -2.68 4.89 -17.96
C PRO A 390 -1.43 4.46 -18.73
N LYS A 391 -1.65 3.75 -19.84
CA LYS A 391 -0.61 3.52 -20.86
C LYS A 391 -0.48 4.75 -21.76
N ALA A 392 -0.09 5.88 -21.17
CA ALA A 392 0.06 7.17 -21.84
C ALA A 392 1.27 7.92 -21.25
N PRO A 393 1.93 8.79 -22.03
CA PRO A 393 3.14 9.51 -21.62
C PRO A 393 2.79 10.68 -20.70
N ILE A 394 2.32 10.35 -19.49
CA ILE A 394 1.94 11.31 -18.46
C ILE A 394 2.63 10.95 -17.16
N THR A 395 3.03 11.96 -16.39
CA THR A 395 3.52 11.79 -15.04
C THR A 395 2.38 12.06 -14.06
N VAL A 396 2.04 11.07 -13.26
CA VAL A 396 1.06 11.22 -12.18
C VAL A 396 1.84 11.45 -10.90
N THR A 397 1.41 12.38 -10.06
CA THR A 397 2.05 12.64 -8.77
C THR A 397 1.04 12.53 -7.63
N ILE A 398 1.53 12.16 -6.44
CA ILE A 398 0.72 12.11 -5.23
C ILE A 398 1.42 12.86 -4.09
N GLN A 399 0.72 13.86 -3.53
CA GLN A 399 1.12 14.65 -2.38
C GLN A 399 -0.02 14.65 -1.36
N PRO A 400 -0.06 13.66 -0.44
CA PRO A 400 -1.14 13.56 0.52
C PRO A 400 -1.05 14.68 1.56
N ALA A 401 -2.21 15.26 1.90
CA ALA A 401 -2.36 16.17 3.03
C ALA A 401 -3.59 15.75 3.84
N VAL A 402 -3.40 15.48 5.14
CA VAL A 402 -4.45 15.05 6.07
C VAL A 402 -4.58 16.05 7.19
N GLU A 403 -5.75 16.68 7.30
CA GLU A 403 -6.11 17.59 8.39
C GLU A 403 -6.96 16.84 9.43
N LEU A 404 -6.66 17.05 10.72
CA LEU A 404 -7.33 16.37 11.83
C LEU A 404 -7.95 17.37 12.78
N PRO A 405 -9.19 17.14 13.27
CA PRO A 405 -9.82 18.05 14.22
C PRO A 405 -9.02 18.15 15.52
N GLY A 406 -8.81 19.37 16.00
CA GLY A 406 -8.04 19.64 17.21
C GLY A 406 -6.52 19.51 17.02
N GLN A 407 -6.04 19.40 15.78
CA GLN A 407 -4.63 19.44 15.41
C GLN A 407 -4.45 20.53 14.36
N ASP A 408 -3.62 21.53 14.64
CA ASP A 408 -3.33 22.60 13.70
C ASP A 408 -2.41 22.11 12.59
N GLY A 409 -2.65 22.52 11.34
CA GLY A 409 -1.87 22.10 10.18
C GLY A 409 -2.34 20.78 9.56
N TYR A 410 -1.48 20.17 8.76
CA TYR A 410 -1.73 18.90 8.08
C TYR A 410 -0.55 17.92 8.17
N PHE A 411 -0.87 16.63 8.15
CA PHE A 411 0.05 15.51 8.01
C PHE A 411 0.27 15.18 6.54
N GLY A 412 1.52 14.90 6.17
CA GLY A 412 1.88 14.50 4.80
C GLY A 412 3.02 13.48 4.81
N THR A 413 3.59 13.21 3.64
CA THR A 413 4.75 12.33 3.49
C THR A 413 6.03 12.93 4.05
N GLY A 414 6.09 14.26 4.20
CA GLY A 414 7.31 14.97 4.56
C GLY A 414 8.30 15.10 3.40
N GLU A 415 7.86 14.83 2.18
CA GLU A 415 8.65 14.91 0.95
C GLU A 415 7.91 15.72 -0.11
N ALA A 416 8.61 16.03 -1.20
CA ALA A 416 8.03 16.57 -2.43
C ALA A 416 7.04 15.56 -3.07
N PRO A 417 6.20 16.00 -4.02
CA PRO A 417 5.22 15.15 -4.70
C PRO A 417 5.82 13.85 -5.23
N LEU A 418 5.28 12.71 -4.77
CA LEU A 418 5.76 11.40 -5.15
C LEU A 418 5.36 11.10 -6.60
N GLN A 419 6.32 10.80 -7.46
CA GLN A 419 6.05 10.51 -8.86
C GLN A 419 5.67 9.04 -9.08
N LEU A 420 4.64 8.82 -9.89
CA LEU A 420 4.15 7.50 -10.28
C LEU A 420 4.44 7.29 -11.76
N SER A 421 5.14 6.20 -12.07
CA SER A 421 5.41 5.85 -13.46
C SER A 421 4.13 5.43 -14.20
N TRP A 422 4.13 5.59 -15.52
CA TRP A 422 3.01 5.27 -16.39
C TRP A 422 2.83 3.74 -16.55
N ALA A 423 1.64 3.29 -16.98
CA ALA A 423 1.26 1.88 -17.16
C ALA A 423 1.39 0.96 -15.91
N ARG A 424 1.24 1.51 -14.71
CA ARG A 424 1.52 0.81 -13.45
C ARG A 424 0.35 0.89 -12.47
N TYR A 425 0.40 0.06 -11.44
CA TYR A 425 -0.56 0.07 -10.34
C TYR A 425 0.16 0.29 -9.01
N TYR A 426 -0.21 1.37 -8.33
CA TYR A 426 0.33 1.79 -7.06
C TYR A 426 -0.70 1.73 -5.94
N ILE A 427 -0.21 1.46 -4.72
CA ILE A 427 -0.95 1.66 -3.48
C ILE A 427 -0.12 2.54 -2.54
N LEU A 428 -0.68 3.68 -2.15
CA LEU A 428 -0.19 4.48 -1.03
C LEU A 428 -0.92 4.05 0.25
N GLN A 429 -0.21 3.41 1.17
CA GLN A 429 -0.66 3.08 2.52
C GLN A 429 -0.50 4.30 3.43
N LEU A 430 -1.61 4.71 4.05
CA LEU A 430 -1.66 5.81 5.02
C LEU A 430 -1.28 5.32 6.43
N PRO A 431 -0.83 6.23 7.31
CA PRO A 431 -0.62 5.95 8.72
C PRO A 431 -1.89 5.40 9.39
N PHE A 432 -1.71 4.45 10.31
CA PHE A 432 -2.79 3.98 11.19
C PHE A 432 -3.03 4.96 12.34
N VAL A 433 -1.95 5.48 12.91
CA VAL A 433 -1.94 6.50 13.96
C VAL A 433 -1.28 7.77 13.43
N TYR A 434 -1.88 8.91 13.73
CA TYR A 434 -1.33 10.23 13.42
C TYR A 434 -0.84 10.86 14.73
N SER A 435 0.43 11.24 14.78
CA SER A 435 1.05 11.88 15.94
C SER A 435 1.93 13.00 15.43
N GLY A 436 1.69 14.23 15.89
CA GLY A 436 2.40 15.42 15.43
C GLY A 436 2.78 16.34 16.59
N PRO A 437 3.04 17.63 16.34
CA PRO A 437 3.41 18.59 17.37
C PRO A 437 2.38 18.73 18.50
N SER A 438 1.09 18.57 18.20
CA SER A 438 0.02 18.62 19.21
C SER A 438 -0.28 17.23 19.83
N GLY A 439 0.66 16.30 19.70
CA GLY A 439 0.58 14.94 20.26
C GLY A 439 -0.14 13.95 19.36
N VAL A 440 -0.52 12.81 19.97
CA VAL A 440 -1.23 11.73 19.29
C VAL A 440 -2.68 12.10 19.08
N TRP A 441 -3.17 11.97 17.84
CA TRP A 441 -4.59 12.12 17.56
C TRP A 441 -5.34 10.83 17.90
N ILE A 442 -6.17 10.90 18.95
CA ILE A 442 -7.09 9.83 19.33
C ILE A 442 -8.44 10.09 18.63
N PRO A 443 -8.90 9.20 17.75
CA PRO A 443 -10.16 9.38 17.05
C PRO A 443 -11.36 9.39 18.00
N PRO A 444 -12.42 10.18 17.71
CA PRO A 444 -13.63 10.16 18.51
C PRO A 444 -14.33 8.78 18.39
N VAL A 445 -15.08 8.42 19.44
CA VAL A 445 -15.76 7.11 19.57
C VAL A 445 -16.89 6.91 18.53
N GLY A 446 -17.38 8.00 17.92
CA GLY A 446 -18.47 7.98 16.96
C GLY A 446 -18.12 7.39 15.59
N VAL A 447 -19.15 7.30 14.72
CA VAL A 447 -19.04 6.86 13.32
C VAL A 447 -19.19 8.01 12.33
N GLU A 448 -19.14 9.24 12.82
CA GLU A 448 -19.27 10.45 12.02
C GLU A 448 -18.09 10.62 11.06
N ARG A 449 -18.26 11.50 10.08
CA ARG A 449 -17.19 11.88 9.15
C ARG A 449 -16.22 12.79 9.89
N VAL A 450 -14.97 12.36 10.06
CA VAL A 450 -13.97 13.07 10.89
C VAL A 450 -12.62 13.07 10.20
N GLY A 451 -11.91 14.20 10.27
CA GLY A 451 -10.66 14.43 9.56
C GLY A 451 -10.87 14.54 8.06
N THR A 452 -9.91 15.11 7.36
CA THR A 452 -10.01 15.37 5.93
C THR A 452 -8.70 15.03 5.24
N PHE A 453 -8.74 14.04 4.35
CA PHE A 453 -7.77 13.90 3.27
C PHE A 453 -8.10 14.94 2.20
N LYS A 454 -7.19 15.87 1.97
CA LYS A 454 -7.43 17.04 1.12
C LYS A 454 -7.50 16.65 -0.35
N LYS A 455 -8.39 17.33 -1.05
CA LYS A 455 -8.43 17.38 -2.52
C LYS A 455 -7.09 17.80 -3.11
N ASP A 456 -6.95 17.63 -4.41
CA ASP A 456 -5.76 18.00 -5.18
C ASP A 456 -4.49 17.27 -4.73
N ALA A 457 -4.63 16.21 -3.92
CA ALA A 457 -3.51 15.38 -3.47
C ALA A 457 -2.97 14.49 -4.59
N ILE A 458 -3.79 14.11 -5.57
CA ILE A 458 -3.34 13.41 -6.78
C ILE A 458 -3.31 14.43 -7.90
N GLN A 459 -2.12 14.82 -8.30
CA GLN A 459 -1.91 15.86 -9.30
C GLN A 459 -1.38 15.27 -10.60
N ARG A 460 -1.67 16.00 -11.66
CA ARG A 460 -1.30 15.70 -13.04
C ARG A 460 -0.36 16.79 -13.56
N PRO A 461 0.87 16.91 -13.08
CA PRO A 461 1.82 17.81 -13.70
C PRO A 461 2.07 17.34 -15.13
N TRP A 462 1.40 17.97 -16.09
CA TRP A 462 1.84 17.93 -17.48
C TRP A 462 3.03 18.86 -17.58
N LYS A 463 4.23 18.28 -17.47
CA LYS A 463 5.47 18.91 -17.91
C LYS A 463 6.43 17.79 -18.29
N ASN A 464 6.61 17.57 -19.59
CA ASN A 464 7.64 16.65 -20.08
C ASN A 464 8.95 17.42 -20.22
N ASP A 465 9.81 17.30 -19.21
CA ASP A 465 11.25 17.35 -19.39
C ASP A 465 11.72 15.97 -19.88
N PHE A 466 11.21 15.49 -21.03
CA PHE A 466 11.98 14.54 -21.85
C PHE A 466 13.07 15.32 -22.58
N SER A 467 13.88 16.06 -21.83
CA SER A 467 15.25 16.35 -22.18
C SER A 467 15.93 14.99 -22.12
N MET A 468 15.99 14.32 -23.27
CA MET A 468 17.01 13.29 -23.41
C MET A 468 18.33 14.01 -23.18
N ASP A 469 18.96 13.78 -22.04
CA ASP A 469 20.41 13.85 -21.91
C ASP A 469 20.97 12.78 -22.84
N LEU A 470 20.96 13.11 -24.13
CA LEU A 470 21.83 12.54 -25.14
C LEU A 470 23.18 13.24 -24.93
N ASP A 471 23.82 12.95 -23.81
CA ASP A 471 25.26 13.12 -23.71
C ASP A 471 25.93 11.91 -24.35
N VAL A 472 26.83 12.26 -25.25
CA VAL A 472 27.60 11.47 -26.23
C VAL A 472 28.50 10.42 -25.58
#